data_AF-A0A822H9B3-F1
#
_entry.id   AF-A0A822H9B3-F1
#
_cell.length_a   1.000
_cell.length_b   1.000
_cell.length_c   1.000
_cell.angle_alpha   90.00
_cell.angle_beta   90.00
_cell.angle_gamma   90.00
#
_symmetry.space_group_name_H-M   'P 1'
#
loop_
_entity.id
_entity.type
_entity.pdbx_description
1 polymer ?
#
loop_
_entity_poly.entity_id
_entity_poly.type
_entity_poly.pdbx_seq_one_letter_code
_entity_poly.pdbx_strand_id
1 'polypeptide(L)'
;MTSLGNSEWRVRYEICEALGNIGEKAATSEVINRLSSALGDSDENVRSSACEALGKMGEKAATSEVISRLISALGDNDESVTWSACAALRSIGEKAATNEVINRLSSALEDSDWRVR
;
A
#
# COMPACT_ATOMS: atom_id res chain seq x y z
N MET A 1 -25.79 22.18 -1.73
CA MET A 1 -25.60 20.89 -1.05
C MET A 1 -24.21 20.41 -1.42
N THR A 2 -23.33 20.39 -0.43
CA THR A 2 -21.88 20.61 -0.49
C THR A 2 -21.10 19.42 -1.07
N SER A 3 -20.23 19.69 -2.05
CA SER A 3 -19.30 18.73 -2.69
C SER A 3 -18.13 18.30 -1.78
N LEU A 4 -18.30 18.32 -0.47
CA LEU A 4 -17.24 18.06 0.51
C LEU A 4 -16.88 16.56 0.63
N GLY A 5 -17.82 15.64 0.35
CA GLY A 5 -17.53 14.20 0.37
C GLY A 5 -16.64 13.71 -0.78
N ASN A 6 -16.77 14.31 -1.97
CA ASN A 6 -15.98 13.93 -3.16
C ASN A 6 -14.59 14.58 -3.21
N SER A 7 -14.35 15.61 -2.39
CA SER A 7 -13.11 16.38 -2.45
C SER A 7 -12.06 15.86 -1.47
N GLU A 8 -12.48 15.27 -0.34
CA GLU A 8 -11.53 14.87 0.71
C GLU A 8 -10.70 13.64 0.34
N TRP A 9 -11.33 12.59 -0.21
CA TRP A 9 -10.58 11.39 -0.65
C TRP A 9 -9.61 11.74 -1.77
N ARG A 10 -10.03 12.60 -2.71
CA ARG A 10 -9.21 13.04 -3.83
C ARG A 10 -7.97 13.78 -3.34
N VAL A 11 -8.09 14.69 -2.37
CA VAL A 11 -6.91 15.37 -1.80
C VAL A 11 -5.96 14.37 -1.16
N ARG A 12 -6.45 13.37 -0.40
CA ARG A 12 -5.59 12.34 0.20
C ARG A 12 -4.91 11.47 -0.85
N TYR A 13 -5.63 11.11 -1.91
CA TYR A 13 -5.12 10.39 -3.06
C TYR A 13 -3.99 11.16 -3.74
N GLU A 14 -4.21 12.43 -4.09
CA GLU A 14 -3.22 13.29 -4.76
C GLU A 14 -1.97 13.49 -3.88
N ILE A 15 -2.15 13.56 -2.54
CA ILE A 15 -1.02 13.62 -1.61
C ILE A 15 -0.21 12.32 -1.65
N CYS A 16 -0.86 11.16 -1.61
CA CYS A 16 -0.17 9.87 -1.70
C CYS A 16 0.58 9.74 -3.04
N GLU A 17 -0.07 10.11 -4.14
CA GLU A 17 0.51 10.08 -5.48
C GLU A 17 1.73 11.01 -5.57
N ALA A 18 1.61 12.25 -5.10
CA ALA A 18 2.71 13.22 -5.11
C ALA A 18 3.90 12.72 -4.27
N LEU A 19 3.67 12.18 -3.08
CA LEU A 19 4.71 11.60 -2.23
C LEU A 19 5.37 10.39 -2.91
N GLY A 20 4.58 9.53 -3.55
CA GLY A 20 5.09 8.40 -4.34
C GLY A 20 5.95 8.85 -5.51
N ASN A 21 5.55 9.92 -6.22
CA ASN A 21 6.31 10.47 -7.35
C ASN A 21 7.63 11.14 -6.92
N ILE A 22 7.71 11.66 -5.69
CA ILE A 22 8.99 12.08 -5.10
C ILE A 22 9.85 10.84 -4.75
N GLY A 23 9.21 9.72 -4.42
CA GLY A 23 9.84 8.41 -4.22
C GLY A 23 10.70 8.35 -2.97
N GLU A 24 11.84 7.67 -3.05
CA GLU A 24 12.77 7.43 -1.94
C GLU A 24 13.20 8.72 -1.19
N LYS A 25 13.22 9.88 -1.87
CA LYS A 25 13.57 11.17 -1.23
C LYS A 25 12.53 11.64 -0.22
N ALA A 26 11.27 11.24 -0.35
CA ALA A 26 10.20 11.55 0.58
C ALA A 26 10.10 10.56 1.75
N ALA A 27 10.91 9.50 1.76
CA ALA A 27 10.85 8.42 2.75
C ALA A 27 11.41 8.81 4.13
N THR A 28 10.80 9.81 4.77
CA THR A 28 11.02 10.17 6.16
C THR A 28 10.10 9.35 7.07
N SER A 29 10.45 9.19 8.35
CA SER A 29 9.63 8.44 9.30
C SER A 29 8.21 8.98 9.43
N GLU A 30 8.04 10.31 9.38
CA GLU A 30 6.72 10.93 9.44
C GLU A 30 5.88 10.58 8.20
N VAL A 31 6.47 10.71 7.00
CA VAL A 31 5.77 10.39 5.74
C VAL A 31 5.38 8.93 5.69
N ILE A 32 6.30 8.03 6.07
CA ILE A 32 6.04 6.59 6.11
C ILE A 32 4.89 6.26 7.07
N ASN A 33 4.86 6.87 8.26
CA ASN A 33 3.77 6.65 9.23
C ASN A 33 2.42 7.16 8.71
N ARG A 34 2.40 8.30 8.01
CA ARG A 34 1.19 8.85 7.40
C ARG A 34 0.68 7.96 6.27
N LEU A 35 1.55 7.53 5.37
CA LEU A 35 1.19 6.60 4.29
C LEU A 35 0.75 5.24 4.84
N SER A 36 1.41 4.73 5.87
CA SER A 36 0.99 3.51 6.57
C SER A 36 -0.42 3.64 7.15
N SER A 37 -0.79 4.82 7.67
CA SER A 37 -2.17 5.07 8.13
C SER A 37 -3.17 5.10 6.97
N ALA A 38 -2.78 5.64 5.82
CA ALA A 38 -3.60 5.71 4.61
C ALA A 38 -3.89 4.34 3.97
N LEU A 39 -3.12 3.30 4.30
CA LEU A 39 -3.45 1.91 3.93
C LEU A 39 -4.79 1.42 4.53
N GLY A 40 -5.29 2.09 5.59
CA GLY A 40 -6.59 1.82 6.19
C GLY A 40 -7.67 2.85 5.84
N ASP A 41 -7.47 3.66 4.79
CA ASP A 41 -8.44 4.67 4.38
C ASP A 41 -9.77 4.05 3.92
N SER A 42 -10.87 4.77 4.11
CA SER A 42 -12.19 4.34 3.64
C SER A 42 -12.27 4.21 2.12
N ASP A 43 -11.49 5.00 1.38
CA ASP A 43 -11.51 5.03 -0.09
C ASP A 43 -10.41 4.14 -0.67
N GLU A 44 -10.81 3.23 -1.56
CA GLU A 44 -9.92 2.27 -2.23
C GLU A 44 -8.83 2.93 -3.07
N ASN A 45 -9.10 4.08 -3.69
CA ASN A 45 -8.10 4.79 -4.49
C ASN A 45 -7.00 5.35 -3.58
N VAL A 46 -7.37 5.85 -2.39
CA VAL A 46 -6.40 6.31 -1.39
C VAL A 46 -5.57 5.14 -0.88
N ARG A 47 -6.20 3.99 -0.55
CA ARG A 47 -5.47 2.79 -0.10
C ARG A 47 -4.48 2.29 -1.15
N SER A 48 -4.91 2.18 -2.42
CA SER A 48 -4.06 1.72 -3.52
C SER A 48 -2.91 2.69 -3.78
N SER A 49 -3.17 4.00 -3.80
CA SER A 49 -2.14 5.04 -3.97
C SER A 49 -1.13 5.04 -2.81
N ALA A 50 -1.58 4.79 -1.57
CA ALA A 50 -0.69 4.64 -0.42
C ALA A 50 0.24 3.42 -0.56
N CYS A 51 -0.27 2.27 -1.02
CA CYS A 51 0.55 1.11 -1.36
C CYS A 51 1.61 1.47 -2.39
N GLU A 52 1.21 2.07 -3.51
CA GLU A 52 2.14 2.47 -4.58
C GLU A 52 3.21 3.43 -4.08
N ALA A 53 2.84 4.44 -3.29
CA ALA A 53 3.76 5.42 -2.74
C ALA A 53 4.82 4.76 -1.84
N LEU A 54 4.40 3.86 -0.95
CA LEU A 54 5.32 3.08 -0.12
C LEU A 54 6.22 2.17 -0.97
N GLY A 55 5.69 1.56 -2.03
CA GLY A 55 6.47 0.79 -3.00
C GLY A 55 7.55 1.63 -3.69
N LYS A 56 7.21 2.84 -4.16
CA LYS A 56 8.15 3.79 -4.79
C LYS A 56 9.22 4.32 -3.83
N MET A 57 8.97 4.25 -2.52
CA MET A 57 9.98 4.54 -1.48
C MET A 57 10.95 3.37 -1.24
N GLY A 58 10.60 2.17 -1.73
CA GLY A 58 11.43 0.97 -1.69
C GLY A 58 11.83 0.56 -0.28
N GLU A 59 13.06 0.07 -0.13
CA GLU A 59 13.60 -0.43 1.15
C GLU A 59 13.56 0.57 2.32
N LYS A 60 13.46 1.88 2.05
CA LYS A 60 13.34 2.89 3.14
C LYS A 60 11.98 2.84 3.82
N ALA A 61 10.94 2.38 3.13
CA ALA A 61 9.61 2.19 3.70
C ALA A 61 9.48 0.86 4.48
N ALA A 62 10.52 0.03 4.52
CA ALA A 62 10.49 -1.33 5.09
C ALA A 62 10.47 -1.36 6.63
N THR A 63 9.46 -0.77 7.24
CA THR A 63 9.19 -0.91 8.68
C THR A 63 8.29 -2.11 8.92
N SER A 64 8.38 -2.71 10.11
CA SER A 64 7.52 -3.84 10.48
C SER A 64 6.03 -3.50 10.41
N GLU A 65 5.66 -2.26 10.75
CA GLU A 65 4.27 -1.79 10.65
C GLU A 65 3.81 -1.70 9.19
N VAL A 66 4.64 -1.14 8.30
CA VAL A 66 4.32 -1.04 6.87
C VAL A 66 4.15 -2.44 6.27
N ILE A 67 5.08 -3.36 6.56
CA ILE A 67 5.01 -4.74 6.06
C ILE A 67 3.72 -5.42 6.54
N SER A 68 3.38 -5.31 7.83
CA SER A 68 2.15 -5.89 8.38
C SER A 68 0.88 -5.31 7.75
N ARG A 69 0.85 -3.99 7.49
CA ARG A 69 -0.29 -3.36 6.81
C ARG A 69 -0.38 -3.71 5.33
N LEU A 70 0.75 -3.84 4.63
CA LEU A 70 0.76 -4.32 3.24
C LEU A 70 0.27 -5.77 3.16
N ILE A 71 0.63 -6.64 4.11
CA ILE A 71 0.10 -8.01 4.23
C ILE A 71 -1.43 -7.98 4.42
N SER A 72 -1.94 -7.05 5.22
CA SER A 72 -3.39 -6.87 5.39
C SER A 72 -4.05 -6.40 4.09
N ALA A 73 -3.41 -5.48 3.36
CA ALA A 73 -3.89 -4.96 2.07
C ALA A 73 -3.88 -6.02 0.94
N LEU A 74 -3.08 -7.09 1.05
CA LEU A 74 -3.20 -8.26 0.16
C LEU A 74 -4.56 -8.97 0.29
N GLY A 75 -5.28 -8.73 1.38
CA GLY A 75 -6.63 -9.21 1.61
C GLY A 75 -7.69 -8.11 1.62
N ASP A 76 -7.46 -6.96 0.96
CA ASP A 76 -8.44 -5.85 0.83
C ASP A 76 -9.78 -6.31 0.21
N ASN A 77 -10.75 -5.51 -0.20
CA ASN A 77 -11.83 -6.01 -1.10
C ASN A 77 -11.64 -5.54 -2.54
N ASP A 78 -10.85 -4.49 -2.74
CA ASP A 78 -10.58 -3.91 -4.04
C ASP A 78 -9.34 -4.53 -4.69
N GLU A 79 -9.45 -4.89 -5.97
CA GLU A 79 -8.36 -5.52 -6.75
C GLU A 79 -7.18 -4.58 -7.00
N SER A 80 -7.44 -3.29 -7.14
CA SER A 80 -6.37 -2.30 -7.33
C SER A 80 -5.54 -2.15 -6.06
N VAL A 81 -6.15 -2.29 -4.89
CA VAL A 81 -5.44 -2.27 -3.60
C VAL A 81 -4.58 -3.52 -3.43
N THR A 82 -5.10 -4.70 -3.74
CA THR A 82 -4.33 -5.95 -3.62
C THR A 82 -3.14 -5.99 -4.58
N TRP A 83 -3.36 -5.57 -5.83
CA TRP A 83 -2.30 -5.45 -6.83
C TRP A 83 -1.20 -4.50 -6.37
N SER A 84 -1.58 -3.29 -5.92
CA SER A 84 -0.62 -2.30 -5.44
C SER A 84 0.11 -2.75 -4.19
N ALA A 85 -0.52 -3.50 -3.28
CA ALA A 85 0.14 -4.09 -2.12
C ALA A 85 1.19 -5.14 -2.54
N CYS A 86 0.86 -6.03 -3.48
CA CYS A 86 1.82 -6.97 -4.08
C CYS A 86 3.00 -6.24 -4.73
N ALA A 87 2.72 -5.21 -5.54
CA ALA A 87 3.74 -4.41 -6.22
C ALA A 87 4.63 -3.66 -5.22
N ALA A 88 4.06 -3.15 -4.13
CA ALA A 88 4.78 -2.49 -3.06
C ALA A 88 5.72 -3.44 -2.34
N LEU A 89 5.25 -4.63 -1.92
CA LEU A 89 6.08 -5.67 -1.30
C LEU A 89 7.23 -6.09 -2.21
N ARG A 90 6.96 -6.26 -3.51
CA ARG A 90 8.01 -6.52 -4.52
C ARG A 90 9.06 -5.40 -4.58
N SER A 91 8.62 -4.14 -4.54
CA SER A 91 9.50 -2.96 -4.65
C SER A 91 10.29 -2.68 -3.38
N ILE A 92 9.74 -3.01 -2.21
CA ILE A 92 10.46 -2.98 -0.93
C ILE A 92 11.56 -4.05 -0.91
N GLY A 93 11.38 -5.17 -1.63
CA GLY A 93 12.45 -6.14 -1.90
C GLY A 93 12.79 -7.00 -0.69
N GLU A 94 14.08 -7.31 -0.50
CA GLU A 94 14.56 -8.29 0.49
C GLU A 94 14.12 -7.96 1.92
N LYS A 95 13.97 -6.67 2.27
CA LYS A 95 13.51 -6.27 3.60
C LYS A 95 12.05 -6.63 3.88
N ALA A 96 11.24 -6.85 2.83
CA ALA A 96 9.88 -7.36 2.96
C ALA A 96 9.83 -8.90 2.97
N ALA A 97 10.94 -9.61 2.69
CA ALA A 97 10.97 -11.07 2.61
C ALA A 97 10.94 -11.76 3.99
N THR A 98 9.96 -11.42 4.81
CA THR A 98 9.69 -12.11 6.08
C THR A 98 8.93 -13.40 5.82
N ASN A 99 9.04 -14.36 6.75
CA ASN A 99 8.27 -15.61 6.67
C ASN A 99 6.75 -15.35 6.57
N GLU A 100 6.27 -14.28 7.19
CA GLU A 100 4.85 -13.90 7.14
C GLU A 100 4.44 -13.49 5.72
N VAL A 101 5.23 -12.65 5.04
CA VAL A 101 4.99 -12.25 3.65
C VAL A 101 5.07 -13.46 2.73
N ILE A 102 6.09 -14.30 2.89
CA ILE A 102 6.26 -15.51 2.06
C ILE A 102 5.07 -16.45 2.22
N ASN A 103 4.64 -16.71 3.45
CA ASN A 103 3.48 -17.57 3.71
C ASN A 103 2.21 -16.97 3.13
N ARG A 104 1.98 -15.66 3.32
CA ARG A 104 0.77 -14.99 2.79
C ARG A 104 0.71 -15.05 1.27
N LEU A 105 1.82 -14.75 0.59
CA LEU A 105 1.92 -14.81 -0.88
C LEU A 105 1.80 -16.25 -1.40
N SER A 106 2.37 -17.23 -0.68
CA SER A 106 2.25 -18.65 -1.05
C SER A 106 0.80 -19.12 -0.95
N SER A 107 0.11 -18.80 0.15
CA SER A 107 -1.32 -19.12 0.30
C SER A 107 -2.18 -18.42 -0.75
N ALA A 108 -1.83 -17.20 -1.17
CA ALA A 108 -2.53 -16.50 -2.24
C ALA A 108 -2.44 -17.26 -3.58
N LEU A 109 -1.31 -17.91 -3.89
CA LEU A 109 -1.18 -18.73 -5.11
C LEU A 109 -2.04 -20.00 -5.10
N GLU A 110 -2.29 -20.56 -3.92
CA GLU A 110 -3.09 -21.78 -3.73
C GLU A 110 -4.60 -21.49 -3.72
N ASP A 111 -4.97 -20.29 -3.27
CA ASP A 111 -6.34 -19.85 -3.26
C ASP A 111 -6.81 -19.59 -4.71
N SER A 112 -7.65 -20.49 -5.19
CA SER A 112 -8.16 -20.52 -6.56
C SER A 112 -9.04 -19.30 -6.89
N ASP A 113 -9.42 -18.55 -5.85
CA ASP A 113 -10.35 -17.42 -5.88
C ASP A 113 -9.69 -16.14 -5.34
N TRP A 114 -8.35 -16.05 -5.31
CA TRP A 114 -7.69 -14.93 -4.62
C TRP A 114 -7.79 -13.55 -5.33
N ARG A 115 -8.67 -13.49 -6.34
CA ARG A 115 -9.20 -12.37 -7.17
C ARG A 115 -8.72 -12.35 -8.62
N VAL A 116 -8.90 -13.53 -9.21
CA VAL A 116 -8.78 -13.90 -10.62
C VAL A 116 -7.38 -13.72 -11.21
N ARG A 117 -6.69 -14.84 -11.37
CA ARG A 117 -5.36 -15.02 -12.00
C ARG A 117 -5.02 -14.08 -13.15
#